data_AF-A0A7J9F6U6-F1
#
_entry.id   AF-A0A7J9F6U6-F1
#
_cell.length_a   1.000
_cell.length_b   1.000
_cell.length_c   1.000
_cell.angle_alpha   90.00
_cell.angle_beta   90.00
_cell.angle_gamma   90.00
#
_symmetry.space_group_name_H-M   'P 1'
#
loop_
_entity.id
_entity.type
_entity.pdbx_description
1 polymer ?
#
loop_
_entity_poly.entity_id
_entity_poly.type
_entity_poly.pdbx_seq_one_letter_code
_entity_poly.pdbx_strand_id
1 'polypeptide(L)'
;MSIASVAFSSAIEEFACFPENFAHRYGQTLSNSILIFLSVGGSIIPMRVMEYDSIASVKLRIQTSKGFFVRKQKLVFEGRELAQNDSRVQDYGVADGNVLHLVLKLSDLQAITVRTVCGKEFEFHIPRGRNVGYVKQQIAKKGKGFLNLKDQELVCNGEVLEDQRLITDICKNSDAVIHLLVQNSAKVRAVPIERDFEVSIEALSLNEGPHAARQYLGDTSSVEHLILAGKLFQRDSILEPLVVNSKIQLPMAIKELIDLTFDGLQQGSRPIRSSEGSGGAYFMQDSSCQKYISVFKPTDEEPMAVNNPHGLPLSLDGEGLKKGTCVGEGALREVAAYLLDHPMTGPRSFDSGEKGFAGVPPTVMVKCLHKAFNYPNGYDYDCKIGSLQMFVNNVGSCEDMGSRAFPVDEVQKISVLDIRLANADRHAGNILVTRNCEEGRFSLVPIDHGYCLPENFEDCTFDWLYWPQAREPYSPDVIKYIKSLDAEQDIELLRFHGWDMPPKCARTFRISTMLLKKGAERGLTPYAIGRIMCRETVKQESVIEEIVKEAEEALLPGMSDEAFFEAVTLIMDRRLDELTS
;
A
#
# COMPACT_ATOMS: atom_id res chain seq x y z
N MET A 1 21.91 1.63 -0.19
CA MET A 1 22.63 2.30 0.92
C MET A 1 21.74 2.21 2.14
N SER A 2 22.12 1.33 3.07
CA SER A 2 21.28 0.79 4.15
C SER A 2 21.06 1.76 5.32
N ILE A 3 19.98 1.50 6.08
CA ILE A 3 19.45 2.19 7.27
C ILE A 3 20.13 1.72 8.59
N ALA A 4 21.26 1.01 8.50
CA ALA A 4 21.81 0.24 9.61
C ALA A 4 22.75 0.99 10.57
N SER A 5 23.03 2.28 10.37
CA SER A 5 24.21 2.91 11.00
C SER A 5 23.95 3.90 12.15
N VAL A 6 22.93 3.77 13.01
CA VAL A 6 22.86 4.64 14.21
C VAL A 6 22.30 3.98 15.47
N ALA A 7 23.19 3.60 16.39
CA ALA A 7 22.94 3.65 17.84
C ALA A 7 24.26 3.62 18.65
N PHE A 8 24.88 4.78 18.84
CA PHE A 8 25.79 4.99 19.98
C PHE A 8 25.46 6.32 20.67
N SER A 9 25.22 6.25 21.97
CA SER A 9 24.94 7.39 22.85
C SER A 9 26.24 7.96 23.41
N SER A 10 26.44 9.29 23.36
CA SER A 10 26.70 10.12 24.56
C SER A 10 26.80 11.63 24.27
N ALA A 11 26.08 12.38 25.11
CA ALA A 11 26.37 13.67 25.77
C ALA A 11 26.68 14.99 25.01
N ILE A 12 25.74 15.94 25.21
CA ILE A 12 25.87 17.32 25.76
C ILE A 12 26.61 18.44 24.98
N GLU A 13 25.97 19.63 25.03
CA GLU A 13 26.42 21.02 24.73
C GLU A 13 26.45 21.43 23.23
N GLU A 14 26.02 22.62 22.79
CA GLU A 14 25.77 23.90 23.44
C GLU A 14 24.90 24.84 22.55
N PHE A 15 24.23 25.81 23.16
CA PHE A 15 23.47 26.90 22.53
C PHE A 15 24.37 27.88 21.77
N ALA A 16 23.91 28.40 20.62
CA ALA A 16 24.23 29.77 20.21
C ALA A 16 23.16 30.33 19.25
N CYS A 17 22.75 31.56 19.55
CA CYS A 17 21.66 32.31 18.95
C CYS A 17 22.23 33.50 18.15
N PHE A 18 21.43 34.03 17.21
CA PHE A 18 21.47 35.36 16.56
C PHE A 18 22.37 35.57 15.32
N PRO A 19 22.11 36.61 14.48
CA PRO A 19 20.81 37.12 14.01
C PRO A 19 20.79 37.65 12.54
N GLU A 20 19.55 37.87 12.07
CA GLU A 20 19.07 39.06 11.34
C GLU A 20 19.48 39.44 9.88
N ASN A 21 18.40 39.86 9.19
CA ASN A 21 18.28 40.92 8.19
C ASN A 21 18.58 40.60 6.72
N PHE A 22 17.50 40.46 5.94
CA PHE A 22 17.17 41.46 4.92
C PHE A 22 15.64 41.57 4.75
N ALA A 23 15.11 42.71 5.16
CA ALA A 23 13.73 43.10 4.97
C ALA A 23 13.54 43.91 3.67
N HIS A 24 12.35 43.72 3.08
CA HIS A 24 11.59 44.62 2.22
C HIS A 24 12.00 44.86 0.76
N ARG A 25 11.15 44.37 -0.16
CA ARG A 25 10.32 45.22 -1.05
C ARG A 25 9.02 44.51 -1.46
N TYR A 26 7.96 45.32 -1.50
CA TYR A 26 6.54 45.05 -1.75
C TYR A 26 6.16 44.18 -2.96
N GLY A 27 5.02 43.46 -2.84
CA GLY A 27 4.01 43.39 -3.91
C GLY A 27 3.40 42.02 -4.25
N GLN A 28 2.20 41.74 -3.72
CA GLN A 28 1.22 40.74 -4.20
C GLN A 28 1.69 39.28 -4.35
N THR A 29 1.44 38.44 -3.35
CA THR A 29 1.26 36.99 -3.60
C THR A 29 -0.15 36.79 -4.16
N LEU A 30 -0.28 36.91 -5.49
CA LEU A 30 -1.41 36.29 -6.19
C LEU A 30 -1.39 34.79 -5.86
N SER A 31 -2.46 34.28 -5.28
CA SER A 31 -2.69 32.85 -5.22
C SER A 31 -2.91 32.37 -6.65
N ASN A 32 -1.84 31.93 -7.33
CA ASN A 32 -1.89 31.34 -8.68
C ASN A 32 -2.56 29.96 -8.70
N SER A 33 -3.25 29.59 -7.62
CA SER A 33 -4.08 28.39 -7.53
C SER A 33 -5.49 28.73 -7.96
N ILE A 34 -5.93 28.05 -9.01
CA ILE A 34 -7.28 28.14 -9.54
C ILE A 34 -8.05 26.84 -9.27
N LEU A 35 -9.34 26.98 -9.05
CA LEU A 35 -10.28 25.88 -8.95
C LEU A 35 -10.89 25.63 -10.32
N ILE A 36 -10.55 24.50 -10.94
CA ILE A 36 -11.18 24.06 -12.18
C ILE A 36 -12.25 23.00 -11.89
N PHE A 37 -13.21 22.87 -12.80
CA PHE A 37 -14.29 21.91 -12.70
C PHE A 37 -14.19 20.88 -13.84
N LEU A 38 -13.91 19.62 -13.51
CA LEU A 38 -13.83 18.55 -14.49
C LEU A 38 -15.23 17.98 -14.76
N SER A 39 -15.72 18.15 -15.98
CA SER A 39 -16.96 17.55 -16.48
C SER A 39 -16.65 16.17 -17.08
N VAL A 40 -17.11 15.09 -16.44
CA VAL A 40 -16.99 13.70 -16.93
C VAL A 40 -18.32 12.97 -16.76
N GLY A 41 -18.87 12.42 -17.86
CA GLY A 41 -20.13 11.64 -17.82
C GLY A 41 -21.30 12.37 -17.15
N GLY A 42 -21.42 13.69 -17.35
CA GLY A 42 -22.44 14.55 -16.73
C GLY A 42 -22.20 14.91 -15.25
N SER A 43 -21.10 14.45 -14.65
CA SER A 43 -20.67 14.83 -13.30
C SER A 43 -19.64 15.96 -13.34
N ILE A 44 -19.72 16.90 -12.39
CA ILE A 44 -18.78 18.02 -12.25
C ILE A 44 -17.93 17.79 -11.01
N ILE A 45 -16.61 17.73 -11.18
CA ILE A 45 -15.66 17.43 -10.10
C ILE A 45 -14.74 18.64 -9.89
N PRO A 46 -14.78 19.31 -8.71
CA PRO A 46 -13.83 20.38 -8.40
C PRO A 46 -12.42 19.81 -8.25
N MET A 47 -11.44 20.48 -8.86
CA MET A 47 -10.03 20.14 -8.75
C MET A 47 -9.20 21.43 -8.67
N ARG A 48 -8.36 21.52 -7.65
CA ARG A 48 -7.43 22.63 -7.48
C ARG A 48 -6.17 22.37 -8.28
N VAL A 49 -5.82 23.28 -9.17
CA VAL A 49 -4.62 23.28 -10.02
C VAL A 49 -3.93 24.65 -9.97
N MET A 50 -2.70 24.73 -10.45
CA MET A 50 -2.01 26.01 -10.63
C MET A 50 -2.25 26.54 -12.05
N GLU A 51 -2.34 27.86 -12.24
CA GLU A 51 -2.45 28.46 -13.59
C GLU A 51 -1.28 28.04 -14.50
N TYR A 52 -0.11 27.82 -13.89
CA TYR A 52 1.12 27.41 -14.57
C TYR A 52 1.33 25.90 -14.64
N ASP A 53 0.40 25.09 -14.12
CA ASP A 53 0.46 23.63 -14.27
C ASP A 53 0.48 23.28 -15.76
N SER A 54 1.25 22.27 -16.15
CA SER A 54 1.19 21.73 -17.51
C SER A 54 -0.05 20.87 -17.68
N ILE A 55 -0.54 20.71 -18.91
CA ILE A 55 -1.66 19.80 -19.16
C ILE A 55 -1.32 18.36 -18.75
N ALA A 56 -0.06 17.94 -18.87
CA ALA A 56 0.40 16.66 -18.36
C ALA A 56 0.23 16.54 -16.83
N SER A 57 0.59 17.57 -16.06
CA SER A 57 0.46 17.53 -14.59
C SER A 57 -1.00 17.53 -14.14
N VAL A 58 -1.89 18.23 -14.86
CA VAL A 58 -3.34 18.15 -14.63
C VAL A 58 -3.87 16.74 -14.91
N LYS A 59 -3.47 16.13 -16.04
CA LYS A 59 -3.87 14.73 -16.34
C LYS A 59 -3.34 13.76 -15.29
N LEU A 60 -2.10 13.92 -14.85
CA LEU A 60 -1.51 13.08 -13.81
C LEU A 60 -2.29 13.23 -12.49
N ARG A 61 -2.65 14.46 -12.11
CA ARG A 61 -3.48 14.73 -10.92
C ARG A 61 -4.86 14.08 -11.01
N ILE A 62 -5.45 14.02 -12.20
CA ILE A 62 -6.70 13.27 -12.45
C ILE A 62 -6.49 11.77 -12.28
N GLN A 63 -5.35 11.22 -12.71
CA GLN A 63 -5.01 9.82 -12.47
C GLN A 63 -4.88 9.53 -10.97
N THR A 64 -4.11 10.34 -10.24
CA THR A 64 -3.90 10.16 -8.80
C THR A 64 -5.19 10.30 -8.00
N SER A 65 -6.02 11.30 -8.32
CA SER A 65 -7.22 11.61 -7.52
C SER A 65 -8.48 10.84 -7.95
N LYS A 66 -8.55 10.35 -9.18
CA LYS A 66 -9.74 9.70 -9.75
C LYS A 66 -9.47 8.31 -10.35
N GLY A 67 -8.21 7.90 -10.47
CA GLY A 67 -7.82 6.59 -11.00
C GLY A 67 -7.98 6.44 -12.51
N PHE A 68 -8.16 7.54 -13.27
CA PHE A 68 -8.23 7.49 -14.73
C PHE A 68 -6.81 7.55 -15.30
N PHE A 69 -6.34 6.53 -16.00
CA PHE A 69 -4.99 6.54 -16.56
C PHE A 69 -4.76 7.69 -17.55
N VAL A 70 -3.63 8.39 -17.49
CA VAL A 70 -3.27 9.57 -18.34
C VAL A 70 -3.47 9.28 -19.82
N ARG A 71 -3.01 8.12 -20.30
CA ARG A 71 -3.19 7.66 -21.71
C ARG A 71 -4.63 7.48 -22.15
N LYS A 72 -5.57 7.42 -21.20
CA LYS A 72 -7.02 7.28 -21.40
C LYS A 72 -7.78 8.59 -21.14
N GLN A 73 -7.08 9.67 -20.78
CA GLN A 73 -7.66 10.98 -20.52
C GLN A 73 -7.50 11.91 -21.72
N LYS A 74 -8.61 12.50 -22.16
CA LYS A 74 -8.61 13.64 -23.08
C LYS A 74 -9.26 14.83 -22.40
N LEU A 75 -8.52 15.90 -22.21
CA LEU A 75 -9.02 17.15 -21.64
C LEU A 75 -9.42 18.09 -22.78
N VAL A 76 -10.60 18.70 -22.67
CA VAL A 76 -11.15 19.64 -23.67
C VAL A 76 -11.68 20.87 -22.96
N PHE A 77 -11.30 22.05 -23.42
CA PHE A 77 -11.76 23.35 -22.94
C PHE A 77 -12.23 24.20 -24.12
N GLU A 78 -13.42 24.79 -24.04
CA GLU A 78 -14.03 25.57 -25.13
C GLU A 78 -13.99 24.90 -26.52
N GLY A 79 -14.15 23.57 -26.55
CA GLY A 79 -14.09 22.78 -27.79
C GLY A 79 -12.68 22.52 -28.33
N ARG A 80 -11.64 23.06 -27.70
CA ARG A 80 -10.23 22.78 -28.02
C ARG A 80 -9.70 21.67 -27.13
N GLU A 81 -9.08 20.67 -27.74
CA GLU A 81 -8.36 19.64 -26.99
C GLU A 81 -7.06 20.20 -26.41
N LEU A 82 -6.84 19.92 -25.13
CA LEU A 82 -5.61 20.16 -24.40
C LEU A 82 -4.64 19.03 -24.75
N ALA A 83 -4.21 19.01 -26.01
CA ALA A 83 -3.40 17.95 -26.61
C ALA A 83 -1.91 18.11 -26.34
N GLN A 84 -1.43 19.36 -26.19
CA GLN A 84 -0.03 19.64 -25.94
C GLN A 84 0.23 19.54 -24.43
N ASN A 85 0.92 18.47 -24.06
CA ASN A 85 1.19 18.12 -22.67
C ASN A 85 2.05 19.14 -21.93
N ASP A 86 2.94 19.84 -22.64
CA ASP A 86 3.87 20.83 -22.08
C ASP A 86 3.29 22.24 -21.98
N SER A 87 2.16 22.49 -22.63
CA SER A 87 1.45 23.77 -22.54
C SER A 87 0.84 23.94 -21.14
N ARG A 88 0.81 25.18 -20.65
CA ARG A 88 0.26 25.49 -19.33
C ARG A 88 -1.27 25.60 -19.39
N VAL A 89 -1.91 25.40 -18.25
CA VAL A 89 -3.36 25.59 -18.08
C VAL A 89 -3.78 27.01 -18.54
N GLN A 90 -3.04 28.04 -18.13
CA GLN A 90 -3.26 29.42 -18.57
C GLN A 90 -3.07 29.63 -20.08
N ASP A 91 -2.23 28.84 -20.76
CA ASP A 91 -1.95 29.02 -22.19
C ASP A 91 -3.15 28.59 -23.05
N TYR A 92 -4.04 27.78 -22.46
CA TYR A 92 -5.35 27.42 -23.03
C TYR A 92 -6.47 28.39 -22.61
N GLY A 93 -6.17 29.44 -21.84
CA GLY A 93 -7.15 30.41 -21.35
C GLY A 93 -8.02 29.89 -20.20
N VAL A 94 -7.61 28.79 -19.55
CA VAL A 94 -8.34 28.22 -18.41
C VAL A 94 -8.07 29.04 -17.15
N ALA A 95 -9.12 29.58 -16.55
CA ALA A 95 -9.10 30.39 -15.33
C ALA A 95 -9.89 29.76 -14.17
N ASP A 96 -9.89 30.41 -13.01
CA ASP A 96 -10.70 30.02 -11.85
C ASP A 96 -12.18 29.87 -12.21
N GLY A 97 -12.77 28.78 -11.73
CA GLY A 97 -14.16 28.42 -11.97
C GLY A 97 -14.46 27.86 -13.36
N ASN A 98 -13.46 27.67 -14.23
CA ASN A 98 -13.68 27.14 -15.58
C ASN A 98 -13.92 25.63 -15.60
N VAL A 99 -14.68 25.18 -16.61
CA VAL A 99 -15.07 23.77 -16.77
C VAL A 99 -14.23 23.10 -17.86
N LEU A 100 -13.49 22.05 -17.51
CA LEU A 100 -12.75 21.20 -18.44
C LEU A 100 -13.52 19.91 -18.67
N HIS A 101 -13.81 19.56 -19.92
CA HIS A 101 -14.41 18.28 -20.26
C HIS A 101 -13.35 17.19 -20.28
N LEU A 102 -13.47 16.20 -19.38
CA LEU A 102 -12.67 15.00 -19.38
C LEU A 102 -13.40 13.90 -20.17
N VAL A 103 -12.89 13.63 -21.37
CA VAL A 103 -13.36 12.56 -22.26
C VAL A 103 -12.53 11.31 -21.99
N LEU A 104 -13.20 10.23 -21.58
CA LEU A 104 -12.61 8.91 -21.35
C LEU A 104 -12.99 7.98 -22.50
N LYS A 105 -12.11 7.04 -22.88
CA LYS A 105 -12.43 6.02 -23.89
C LYS A 105 -13.49 5.06 -23.33
N LEU A 106 -14.62 4.93 -24.04
CA LEU A 106 -15.90 4.38 -23.57
C LEU A 106 -15.97 2.85 -23.36
N SER A 107 -14.96 2.06 -23.74
CA SER A 107 -14.98 0.60 -23.59
C SER A 107 -14.93 0.09 -22.15
N ASP A 108 -14.70 0.99 -21.19
CA ASP A 108 -14.28 0.62 -19.83
C ASP A 108 -15.31 0.97 -18.73
N LEU A 109 -16.45 1.58 -19.09
CA LEU A 109 -17.52 1.95 -18.14
C LEU A 109 -18.75 1.05 -18.31
N GLN A 110 -19.34 0.65 -17.18
CA GLN A 110 -20.59 -0.09 -17.10
C GLN A 110 -21.69 0.82 -16.51
N ALA A 111 -22.83 0.91 -17.19
CA ALA A 111 -24.01 1.59 -16.65
C ALA A 111 -24.73 0.68 -15.64
N ILE A 112 -25.20 1.28 -14.55
CA ILE A 112 -26.09 0.65 -13.56
C ILE A 112 -27.21 1.62 -13.18
N THR A 113 -28.40 1.10 -12.89
CA THR A 113 -29.52 1.90 -12.41
C THR A 113 -29.83 1.58 -10.96
N VAL A 114 -29.85 2.61 -10.11
CA VAL A 114 -30.18 2.49 -8.69
C VAL A 114 -31.58 3.04 -8.44
N ARG A 115 -32.50 2.20 -7.97
CA ARG A 115 -33.87 2.59 -7.61
C ARG A 115 -34.03 2.69 -6.10
N THR A 116 -34.49 3.82 -5.59
CA THR A 116 -34.79 3.99 -4.16
C THR A 116 -36.12 3.34 -3.77
N VAL A 117 -36.34 3.11 -2.47
CA VAL A 117 -37.63 2.64 -1.93
C VAL A 117 -38.83 3.52 -2.29
N CYS A 118 -38.62 4.82 -2.54
CA CYS A 118 -39.67 5.74 -2.99
C CYS A 118 -39.91 5.72 -4.51
N GLY A 119 -39.27 4.79 -5.24
CA GLY A 119 -39.45 4.58 -6.68
C GLY A 119 -38.61 5.50 -7.56
N LYS A 120 -37.67 6.27 -7.01
CA LYS A 120 -36.82 7.18 -7.78
C LYS A 120 -35.60 6.46 -8.33
N GLU A 121 -35.34 6.58 -9.63
CA GLU A 121 -34.21 5.94 -10.29
C GLU A 121 -33.05 6.92 -10.53
N PHE A 122 -31.83 6.40 -10.38
CA PHE A 122 -30.59 7.11 -10.62
C PHE A 122 -29.65 6.23 -11.43
N GLU A 123 -29.31 6.67 -12.63
CA GLU A 123 -28.31 6.00 -13.46
C GLU A 123 -26.89 6.42 -13.06
N PHE A 124 -25.97 5.45 -13.00
CA PHE A 124 -24.55 5.63 -12.70
C PHE A 124 -23.70 4.92 -13.75
N HIS A 125 -22.64 5.58 -14.22
CA HIS A 125 -21.63 4.99 -15.10
C HIS A 125 -20.39 4.69 -14.28
N ILE A 126 -20.06 3.41 -14.13
CA ILE A 126 -19.07 2.93 -13.17
C ILE A 126 -17.96 2.18 -13.91
N PRO A 127 -16.67 2.46 -13.65
CA PRO A 127 -15.58 1.69 -14.24
C PRO A 127 -15.69 0.20 -13.93
N ARG A 128 -15.42 -0.65 -14.93
CA ARG A 128 -15.35 -2.11 -14.75
C ARG A 128 -14.28 -2.44 -13.69
N GLY A 129 -14.62 -3.32 -12.73
CA GLY A 129 -13.73 -3.69 -11.60
C GLY A 129 -13.95 -2.88 -10.30
N ARG A 130 -15.01 -2.07 -10.21
CA ARG A 130 -15.42 -1.41 -8.95
C ARG A 130 -16.43 -2.26 -8.18
N ASN A 131 -16.45 -2.07 -6.86
CA ASN A 131 -17.30 -2.81 -5.94
C ASN A 131 -18.54 -2.01 -5.49
N VAL A 132 -19.47 -2.69 -4.81
CA VAL A 132 -20.71 -2.10 -4.28
C VAL A 132 -20.43 -0.93 -3.33
N GLY A 133 -19.37 -0.99 -2.52
CA GLY A 133 -18.96 0.10 -1.63
C GLY A 133 -18.66 1.38 -2.38
N TYR A 134 -17.99 1.28 -3.54
CA TYR A 134 -17.80 2.42 -4.44
C TYR A 134 -19.13 2.98 -4.94
N VAL A 135 -20.10 2.13 -5.29
CA VAL A 135 -21.44 2.54 -5.74
C VAL A 135 -22.20 3.28 -4.64
N LYS A 136 -22.21 2.75 -3.42
CA LYS A 136 -22.80 3.42 -2.24
C LYS A 136 -22.20 4.81 -2.06
N GLN A 137 -20.88 4.94 -2.23
CA GLN A 137 -20.21 6.24 -2.17
C GLN A 137 -20.64 7.20 -3.29
N GLN A 138 -20.88 6.71 -4.52
CA GLN A 138 -21.40 7.53 -5.62
C GLN A 138 -22.84 7.96 -5.40
N ILE A 139 -23.70 7.08 -4.88
CA ILE A 139 -25.09 7.39 -4.51
C ILE A 139 -25.12 8.48 -3.44
N ALA A 140 -24.28 8.35 -2.41
CA ALA A 140 -24.18 9.33 -1.33
C ALA A 140 -23.79 10.73 -1.83
N LYS A 141 -22.85 10.79 -2.79
CA LYS A 141 -22.39 12.04 -3.40
C LYS A 141 -23.46 12.69 -4.28
N LYS A 142 -24.26 11.89 -5.00
CA LYS A 142 -25.33 12.36 -5.90
C LYS A 142 -26.60 12.74 -5.14
N GLY A 143 -26.88 12.08 -4.01
CA GLY A 143 -28.03 12.30 -3.14
C GLY A 143 -27.83 13.41 -2.11
N LYS A 144 -27.48 14.63 -2.52
CA LYS A 144 -27.37 15.90 -1.74
C LYS A 144 -27.72 15.79 -0.23
N GLY A 145 -26.88 15.14 0.59
CA GLY A 145 -26.96 15.18 2.06
C GLY A 145 -28.19 14.56 2.74
N PHE A 146 -29.14 13.92 2.04
CA PHE A 146 -30.37 13.37 2.65
C PHE A 146 -30.23 11.93 3.18
N LEU A 147 -29.02 11.39 3.21
CA LEU A 147 -28.80 9.95 3.28
C LEU A 147 -27.60 9.65 4.20
N ASN A 148 -27.90 9.41 5.48
CA ASN A 148 -26.91 9.02 6.49
C ASN A 148 -26.36 7.62 6.16
N LEU A 149 -25.04 7.51 6.03
CA LEU A 149 -24.36 6.38 5.37
C LEU A 149 -24.17 5.12 6.22
N LYS A 150 -24.70 5.07 7.44
CA LYS A 150 -24.52 3.91 8.33
C LYS A 150 -25.64 2.87 8.24
N ASP A 151 -26.78 3.22 7.62
CA ASP A 151 -28.01 2.43 7.68
C ASP A 151 -28.57 2.07 6.28
N GLN A 152 -27.71 1.93 5.27
CA GLN A 152 -28.11 1.71 3.85
C GLN A 152 -27.72 0.34 3.30
N GLU A 153 -28.72 -0.40 2.85
CA GLU A 153 -28.58 -1.69 2.20
C GLU A 153 -28.93 -1.58 0.71
N LEU A 154 -27.97 -1.90 -0.16
CA LEU A 154 -28.27 -2.09 -1.57
C LEU A 154 -28.71 -3.53 -1.76
N VAL A 155 -29.78 -3.75 -2.52
CA VAL A 155 -30.36 -5.07 -2.79
C VAL A 155 -30.48 -5.26 -4.29
N CYS A 156 -30.04 -6.39 -4.83
CA CYS A 156 -30.26 -6.74 -6.24
C CYS A 156 -30.84 -8.16 -6.30
N ASN A 157 -31.92 -8.34 -7.07
CA ASN A 157 -32.64 -9.62 -7.18
C ASN A 157 -33.07 -10.23 -5.83
N GLY A 158 -33.34 -9.40 -4.82
CA GLY A 158 -33.72 -9.84 -3.48
C GLY A 158 -32.55 -10.19 -2.55
N GLU A 159 -31.30 -10.11 -3.02
CA GLU A 159 -30.10 -10.30 -2.19
C GLU A 159 -29.50 -8.96 -1.75
N VAL A 160 -29.20 -8.81 -0.46
CA VAL A 160 -28.43 -7.68 0.07
C VAL A 160 -27.00 -7.77 -0.47
N LEU A 161 -26.52 -6.66 -1.04
CA LEU A 161 -25.22 -6.53 -1.67
C LEU A 161 -24.17 -6.08 -0.67
N GLU A 162 -23.16 -6.92 -0.48
CA GLU A 162 -21.98 -6.61 0.34
C GLU A 162 -21.03 -5.63 -0.37
N ASP A 163 -20.43 -4.72 0.40
CA ASP A 163 -19.61 -3.62 -0.11
C ASP A 163 -18.41 -4.08 -0.96
N GLN A 164 -17.90 -5.29 -0.71
CA GLN A 164 -16.73 -5.85 -1.38
C GLN A 164 -17.06 -6.52 -2.73
N ARG A 165 -18.34 -6.83 -3.00
CA ARG A 165 -18.77 -7.53 -4.23
C ARG A 165 -18.57 -6.64 -5.45
N LEU A 166 -17.97 -7.15 -6.52
CA LEU A 166 -17.76 -6.39 -7.75
C LEU A 166 -19.07 -6.19 -8.52
N ILE A 167 -19.24 -5.01 -9.11
CA ILE A 167 -20.43 -4.68 -9.90
C ILE A 167 -20.54 -5.52 -11.17
N THR A 168 -19.40 -5.91 -11.74
CA THR A 168 -19.34 -6.81 -12.90
C THR A 168 -19.91 -8.19 -12.61
N ASP A 169 -19.89 -8.61 -11.34
CA ASP A 169 -20.36 -9.94 -10.92
C ASP A 169 -21.85 -9.93 -10.57
N ILE A 170 -22.38 -8.76 -10.23
CA ILE A 170 -23.80 -8.52 -9.91
C ILE A 170 -24.58 -8.23 -11.20
N CYS A 171 -23.99 -7.45 -12.10
CA CYS A 171 -24.61 -6.95 -13.30
C CYS A 171 -23.86 -7.52 -14.52
N LYS A 172 -24.27 -8.69 -15.03
CA LYS A 172 -23.59 -9.32 -16.19
C LYS A 172 -23.92 -8.66 -17.54
N ASN A 173 -25.02 -7.91 -17.61
CA ASN A 173 -25.49 -7.13 -18.75
C ASN A 173 -25.71 -5.66 -18.36
N SER A 174 -25.81 -4.74 -19.33
CA SER A 174 -25.94 -3.28 -19.12
C SER A 174 -27.24 -2.83 -18.43
N ASP A 175 -28.22 -3.72 -18.25
CA ASP A 175 -29.59 -3.34 -17.89
C ASP A 175 -29.99 -3.77 -16.47
N ALA A 176 -29.01 -4.03 -15.60
CA ALA A 176 -29.26 -4.47 -14.23
C ALA A 176 -29.70 -3.30 -13.32
N VAL A 177 -30.79 -3.52 -12.57
CA VAL A 177 -31.38 -2.55 -11.65
C VAL A 177 -31.09 -2.96 -10.21
N ILE A 178 -30.38 -2.10 -9.47
CA ILE A 178 -30.05 -2.27 -8.04
C ILE A 178 -31.03 -1.44 -7.21
N HIS A 179 -31.64 -2.03 -6.19
CA HIS A 179 -32.53 -1.35 -5.26
C HIS A 179 -31.75 -0.80 -4.04
N LEU A 180 -32.12 0.36 -3.52
CA LEU A 180 -31.59 0.94 -2.28
C LEU A 180 -32.65 0.94 -1.19
N LEU A 181 -32.41 0.21 -0.10
CA LEU A 181 -33.18 0.18 1.15
C LEU A 181 -32.46 0.98 2.24
N VAL A 182 -33.22 1.78 3.00
CA VAL A 182 -32.71 2.59 4.12
C VAL A 182 -33.43 2.14 5.39
N GLN A 183 -32.69 1.72 6.41
CA GLN A 183 -33.25 1.17 7.65
C GLN A 183 -32.85 2.04 8.86
N ASN A 184 -33.60 3.10 9.17
CA ASN A 184 -33.26 3.99 10.29
C ASN A 184 -33.50 3.30 11.65
N SER A 185 -32.48 3.27 12.52
CA SER A 185 -32.63 2.86 13.92
C SER A 185 -33.09 4.03 14.80
N ALA A 186 -34.41 4.17 15.01
CA ALA A 186 -34.95 5.07 16.02
C ALA A 186 -35.09 4.33 17.37
N LYS A 187 -34.46 4.85 18.44
CA LYS A 187 -34.72 4.39 19.82
C LYS A 187 -36.12 4.87 20.25
N VAL A 188 -37.12 3.99 20.09
CA VAL A 188 -38.48 4.22 20.60
C VAL A 188 -38.50 3.96 22.11
N ARG A 189 -38.79 4.98 22.93
CA ARG A 189 -39.29 4.78 24.31
C ARG A 189 -40.81 4.82 24.27
N ALA A 190 -41.45 3.69 24.52
CA ALA A 190 -42.90 3.62 24.71
C ALA A 190 -43.22 3.78 26.20
N VAL A 191 -44.04 4.76 26.56
CA VAL A 191 -44.73 4.82 27.87
C VAL A 191 -46.18 4.42 27.61
N PRO A 192 -46.75 3.44 28.33
CA PRO A 192 -48.10 2.97 28.05
C PRO A 192 -49.13 3.91 28.68
N ILE A 193 -50.00 4.48 27.85
CA ILE A 193 -51.26 5.13 28.27
C ILE A 193 -52.36 4.58 27.36
N GLU A 194 -53.55 4.38 27.93
CA GLU A 194 -54.63 3.53 27.43
C GLU A 194 -54.98 3.72 25.94
N ARG A 195 -54.67 2.66 25.17
CA ARG A 195 -55.16 2.30 23.84
C ARG A 195 -54.70 3.09 22.60
N ASP A 196 -53.64 3.91 22.65
CA ASP A 196 -52.88 4.32 21.45
C ASP A 196 -51.40 4.62 21.81
N PHE A 197 -50.46 4.28 20.92
CA PHE A 197 -49.02 4.61 21.07
C PHE A 197 -48.73 5.96 20.38
N GLU A 198 -48.34 6.99 21.12
CA GLU A 198 -47.79 8.23 20.54
C GLU A 198 -46.26 8.11 20.42
N VAL A 199 -45.73 8.26 19.20
CA VAL A 199 -44.29 8.34 18.92
C VAL A 199 -43.98 9.72 18.37
N SER A 200 -43.34 10.58 19.18
CA SER A 200 -42.80 11.86 18.72
C SER A 200 -41.31 11.72 18.35
N ILE A 201 -40.94 12.27 17.18
CA ILE A 201 -39.57 12.33 16.66
C ILE A 201 -39.18 13.80 16.61
N GLU A 202 -38.33 14.27 17.53
CA GLU A 202 -37.74 15.61 17.44
C GLU A 202 -36.51 15.59 16.51
N ALA A 203 -36.58 16.38 15.43
CA ALA A 203 -35.45 16.67 14.56
C ALA A 203 -34.93 18.09 14.85
N LEU A 204 -33.67 18.22 15.29
CA LEU A 204 -33.04 19.52 15.47
C LEU A 204 -32.39 19.99 14.16
N SER A 205 -32.98 21.04 13.56
CA SER A 205 -32.45 21.82 12.44
C SER A 205 -31.48 22.92 12.91
N LEU A 206 -30.44 23.18 12.09
CA LEU A 206 -29.48 24.30 12.21
C LEU A 206 -30.13 25.66 11.95
N ASN A 207 -29.77 26.71 12.72
CA ASN A 207 -29.48 28.07 12.22
C ASN A 207 -28.95 29.04 13.32
N GLU A 208 -28.22 30.05 12.86
CA GLU A 208 -27.47 31.12 13.55
C GLU A 208 -28.34 32.06 14.44
N GLY A 209 -27.72 32.72 15.44
CA GLY A 209 -28.36 33.60 16.46
C GLY A 209 -28.68 35.04 16.00
N PRO A 210 -28.75 36.09 16.87
CA PRO A 210 -28.78 36.15 18.34
C PRO A 210 -29.98 36.98 18.90
N HIS A 211 -29.99 37.16 20.23
CA HIS A 211 -30.75 38.12 21.04
C HIS A 211 -32.11 37.73 21.67
N ALA A 212 -32.08 37.89 22.99
CA ALA A 212 -33.09 38.48 23.86
C ALA A 212 -34.19 37.56 24.43
N ALA A 213 -33.93 37.27 25.72
CA ALA A 213 -34.78 37.67 26.85
C ALA A 213 -35.65 36.58 27.48
N ARG A 214 -35.24 36.30 28.74
CA ARG A 214 -36.08 36.19 29.93
C ARG A 214 -36.99 34.95 30.01
N GLN A 215 -37.24 34.33 31.15
CA GLN A 215 -36.79 34.34 32.55
C GLN A 215 -37.83 33.40 33.23
N TYR A 216 -37.48 32.79 34.37
CA TYR A 216 -38.35 32.05 35.31
C TYR A 216 -38.72 30.59 34.92
N LEU A 217 -38.77 29.61 35.83
CA LEU A 217 -38.20 29.37 37.17
C LEU A 217 -38.62 27.92 37.56
N GLY A 218 -37.84 27.24 38.40
CA GLY A 218 -38.27 26.05 39.16
C GLY A 218 -37.46 24.78 38.84
N ASP A 219 -36.35 24.49 39.54
CA ASP A 219 -36.29 23.70 40.80
C ASP A 219 -36.91 22.30 40.65
N THR A 220 -36.28 21.17 40.95
CA THR A 220 -35.16 20.90 41.88
C THR A 220 -34.59 19.50 41.63
N SER A 221 -33.26 19.40 41.84
CA SER A 221 -32.49 18.26 42.35
C SER A 221 -32.58 16.88 41.67
N SER A 222 -31.49 16.49 41.00
CA SER A 222 -30.48 15.64 41.67
C SER A 222 -29.20 15.47 40.84
N VAL A 223 -28.07 15.67 41.52
CA VAL A 223 -26.68 15.36 41.15
C VAL A 223 -25.89 16.48 40.45
N GLU A 224 -25.53 17.47 41.26
CA GLU A 224 -24.32 18.28 41.10
C GLU A 224 -23.03 17.44 41.31
N HIS A 225 -21.95 17.97 40.74
CA HIS A 225 -20.52 17.66 40.96
C HIS A 225 -19.96 16.41 40.23
N LEU A 226 -19.09 16.49 39.21
CA LEU A 226 -18.07 17.50 38.88
C LEU A 226 -17.85 17.61 37.35
N ILE A 227 -18.25 18.76 36.79
CA ILE A 227 -17.50 19.37 35.69
C ILE A 227 -16.35 20.12 36.36
N LEU A 228 -15.17 19.50 36.37
CA LEU A 228 -13.88 20.17 36.50
C LEU A 228 -12.84 19.30 35.79
N ALA A 229 -12.33 19.83 34.68
CA ALA A 229 -11.16 19.39 33.92
C ALA A 229 -11.21 18.00 33.24
N GLY A 230 -11.57 17.99 31.95
CA GLY A 230 -11.32 16.87 31.05
C GLY A 230 -11.19 17.37 29.61
N LYS A 231 -9.95 17.58 29.18
CA LYS A 231 -9.53 17.99 27.83
C LYS A 231 -10.37 17.34 26.72
N LEU A 232 -10.79 18.13 25.73
CA LEU A 232 -10.98 17.63 24.37
C LEU A 232 -9.67 16.90 23.98
N PHE A 233 -9.65 15.57 23.99
CA PHE A 233 -8.59 14.83 23.34
C PHE A 233 -8.80 14.97 21.82
N GLN A 234 -8.14 15.94 21.20
CA GLN A 234 -7.80 15.84 19.78
C GLN A 234 -6.98 14.56 19.62
N ARG A 235 -7.48 13.60 18.83
CA ARG A 235 -6.71 12.40 18.47
C ARG A 235 -5.64 12.82 17.45
N ASP A 236 -4.50 13.27 17.93
CA ASP A 236 -3.37 13.72 17.09
C ASP A 236 -2.65 12.58 16.36
N SER A 237 -2.94 11.32 16.75
CA SER A 237 -2.29 10.11 16.22
C SER A 237 -3.31 8.99 15.98
N ILE A 238 -3.23 8.33 14.82
CA ILE A 238 -4.01 7.14 14.45
C ILE A 238 -3.03 6.07 13.98
N LEU A 239 -3.24 4.81 14.38
CA LEU A 239 -2.56 3.66 13.81
C LEU A 239 -3.56 2.51 13.72
N GLU A 240 -3.96 2.15 12.51
CA GLU A 240 -5.00 1.14 12.28
C GLU A 240 -4.51 0.13 11.22
N PRO A 241 -4.59 -1.19 11.46
CA PRO A 241 -4.27 -2.17 10.44
C PRO A 241 -5.26 -2.12 9.29
N LEU A 242 -4.78 -2.22 8.05
CA LEU A 242 -5.61 -2.32 6.86
C LEU A 242 -5.95 -3.77 6.59
N VAL A 243 -7.07 -4.22 7.15
CA VAL A 243 -7.61 -5.58 6.96
C VAL A 243 -8.69 -5.53 5.88
N VAL A 244 -8.36 -6.02 4.69
CA VAL A 244 -9.30 -6.04 3.55
C VAL A 244 -10.35 -7.14 3.65
N ASN A 245 -10.06 -8.23 4.37
CA ASN A 245 -10.92 -9.40 4.47
C ASN A 245 -11.21 -9.65 5.96
N SER A 246 -12.49 -9.60 6.32
CA SER A 246 -12.96 -9.73 7.71
C SER A 246 -12.62 -11.08 8.36
N LYS A 247 -12.27 -12.09 7.55
CA LYS A 247 -11.83 -13.41 8.03
C LYS A 247 -10.38 -13.45 8.49
N ILE A 248 -9.57 -12.44 8.16
CA ILE A 248 -8.17 -12.38 8.59
C ILE A 248 -8.14 -12.17 10.10
N GLN A 249 -7.48 -13.09 10.79
CA GLN A 249 -7.08 -12.89 12.18
C GLN A 249 -5.64 -12.43 12.22
N LEU A 250 -5.38 -11.27 12.82
CA LEU A 250 -4.01 -10.79 12.98
C LEU A 250 -3.26 -11.70 13.97
N PRO A 251 -2.09 -12.24 13.60
CA PRO A 251 -1.24 -12.99 14.52
C PRO A 251 -0.88 -12.16 15.75
N MET A 252 -0.64 -12.82 16.89
CA MET A 252 -0.34 -12.16 18.16
C MET A 252 0.85 -11.18 18.03
N ALA A 253 1.91 -11.59 17.35
CA ALA A 253 3.07 -10.72 17.10
C ALA A 253 2.74 -9.43 16.33
N ILE A 254 1.76 -9.46 15.42
CA ILE A 254 1.31 -8.28 14.67
C ILE A 254 0.43 -7.39 15.56
N LYS A 255 -0.43 -7.99 16.40
CA LYS A 255 -1.25 -7.24 17.36
C LYS A 255 -0.35 -6.50 18.37
N GLU A 256 0.59 -7.21 18.99
CA GLU A 256 1.56 -6.64 19.93
C GLU A 256 2.40 -5.53 19.27
N LEU A 257 2.86 -5.73 18.03
CA LEU A 257 3.56 -4.71 17.26
C LEU A 257 2.73 -3.43 17.12
N ILE A 258 1.46 -3.54 16.72
CA ILE A 258 0.57 -2.38 16.55
C ILE A 258 0.30 -1.71 17.88
N ASP A 259 -0.03 -2.48 18.92
CA ASP A 259 -0.38 -1.96 20.24
C ASP A 259 0.80 -1.19 20.86
N LEU A 260 2.01 -1.76 20.85
CA LEU A 260 3.21 -1.12 21.37
C LEU A 260 3.57 0.15 20.59
N THR A 261 3.45 0.12 19.25
CA THR A 261 3.70 1.31 18.42
C THR A 261 2.66 2.39 18.67
N PHE A 262 1.38 2.02 18.82
CA PHE A 262 0.31 2.97 19.10
C PHE A 262 0.45 3.59 20.49
N ASP A 263 0.81 2.81 21.51
CA ASP A 263 1.08 3.30 22.86
C ASP A 263 2.21 4.33 22.87
N GLY A 264 3.28 4.08 22.12
CA GLY A 264 4.35 5.06 21.90
C GLY A 264 3.81 6.38 21.34
N LEU A 265 3.05 6.32 20.24
CA LEU A 265 2.45 7.50 19.62
C LEU A 265 1.50 8.27 20.55
N GLN A 266 0.70 7.56 21.36
CA GLN A 266 -0.22 8.18 22.32
C GLN A 266 0.50 8.88 23.47
N GLN A 267 1.64 8.35 23.90
CA GLN A 267 2.47 8.96 24.96
C GLN A 267 3.39 10.08 24.44
N GLY A 268 3.30 10.41 23.15
CA GLY A 268 4.03 11.51 22.54
C GLY A 268 5.38 11.14 21.93
N SER A 269 5.70 9.84 21.84
CA SER A 269 6.89 9.38 21.13
C SER A 269 6.76 9.71 19.65
N ARG A 270 7.58 10.64 19.17
CA ARG A 270 7.53 11.16 17.80
C ARG A 270 8.21 10.16 16.85
N PRO A 271 7.59 9.81 15.70
CA PRO A 271 8.27 9.10 14.62
C PRO A 271 9.55 9.81 14.17
N ILE A 272 10.65 9.07 14.11
CA ILE A 272 11.98 9.58 13.74
C ILE A 272 12.28 9.14 12.30
N ARG A 273 12.37 10.09 11.39
CA ARG A 273 12.72 9.80 9.99
C ARG A 273 14.17 9.33 9.90
N SER A 274 14.40 8.23 9.20
CA SER A 274 15.74 7.78 8.80
C SER A 274 16.41 8.83 7.91
N SER A 275 17.70 9.05 8.12
CA SER A 275 18.54 9.84 7.20
C SER A 275 19.04 9.03 6.01
N GLU A 276 18.97 7.70 6.10
CA GLU A 276 19.42 6.73 5.10
C GLU A 276 18.23 6.19 4.30
N GLY A 277 18.51 5.70 3.10
CA GLY A 277 17.50 5.23 2.14
C GLY A 277 17.12 6.28 1.09
N SER A 278 16.24 5.89 0.16
CA SER A 278 15.77 6.74 -0.95
C SER A 278 14.31 7.21 -0.79
N GLY A 279 13.59 6.69 0.20
CA GLY A 279 12.20 7.02 0.49
C GLY A 279 11.99 7.33 1.98
N GLY A 280 10.75 7.63 2.35
CA GLY A 280 10.37 7.86 3.74
C GLY A 280 10.37 6.56 4.55
N ALA A 281 11.27 6.47 5.53
CA ALA A 281 11.27 5.42 6.55
C ALA A 281 11.30 6.07 7.93
N TYR A 282 10.45 5.62 8.84
CA TYR A 282 10.27 6.23 10.15
C TYR A 282 10.41 5.18 11.25
N PHE A 283 11.39 5.38 12.13
CA PHE A 283 11.50 4.62 13.36
C PHE A 283 10.44 5.08 14.35
N MET A 284 9.65 4.12 14.82
CA MET A 284 8.61 4.32 15.81
C MET A 284 9.13 3.81 17.14
N GLN A 285 8.94 4.59 18.19
CA GLN A 285 9.48 4.30 19.52
C GLN A 285 8.40 3.82 20.48
N ASP A 286 8.83 3.12 21.52
CA ASP A 286 7.98 2.77 22.66
C ASP A 286 7.55 4.00 23.46
N SER A 287 6.68 3.79 24.46
CA SER A 287 6.22 4.86 25.35
C SER A 287 7.33 5.54 26.16
N SER A 288 8.50 4.91 26.28
CA SER A 288 9.66 5.49 26.99
C SER A 288 10.54 6.38 26.12
N CYS A 289 10.31 6.41 24.79
CA CYS A 289 11.18 7.05 23.80
C CYS A 289 12.61 6.49 23.77
N GLN A 290 12.87 5.31 24.37
CA GLN A 290 14.22 4.75 24.47
C GLN A 290 14.45 3.58 23.51
N LYS A 291 13.38 2.89 23.08
CA LYS A 291 13.50 1.71 22.22
C LYS A 291 12.72 1.89 20.94
N TYR A 292 13.30 1.44 19.84
CA TYR A 292 12.59 1.31 18.57
C TYR A 292 11.73 0.04 18.59
N ILE A 293 10.47 0.18 18.19
CA ILE A 293 9.48 -0.90 18.14
C ILE A 293 9.23 -1.32 16.71
N SER A 294 9.13 -0.36 15.79
CA SER A 294 8.79 -0.63 14.40
C SER A 294 9.38 0.38 13.45
N VAL A 295 9.45 0.03 12.17
CA VAL A 295 9.76 0.93 11.06
C VAL A 295 8.51 1.07 10.20
N PHE A 296 8.04 2.30 10.02
CA PHE A 296 6.92 2.64 9.13
C PHE A 296 7.43 3.24 7.82
N LYS A 297 6.98 2.69 6.68
CA LYS A 297 7.35 3.17 5.33
C LYS A 297 6.08 3.57 4.55
N PRO A 298 5.76 4.88 4.45
CA PRO A 298 4.59 5.36 3.72
C PRO A 298 4.71 5.16 2.20
N THR A 299 3.65 4.70 1.55
CA THR A 299 3.61 4.46 0.08
C THR A 299 3.77 5.75 -0.72
N ASP A 300 3.27 6.88 -0.22
CA ASP A 300 3.34 8.18 -0.88
C ASP A 300 4.71 8.86 -0.70
N GLU A 301 5.59 8.29 0.12
CA GLU A 301 6.96 8.77 0.38
C GLU A 301 8.03 7.84 -0.22
N GLU A 302 7.63 6.79 -0.93
CA GLU A 302 8.55 5.91 -1.67
C GLU A 302 9.42 6.69 -2.66
N PRO A 303 10.53 6.11 -3.14
CA PRO A 303 11.32 6.71 -4.21
C PRO A 303 10.44 7.04 -5.41
N MET A 304 10.57 8.26 -5.92
CA MET A 304 9.80 8.78 -7.05
C MET A 304 8.29 8.96 -6.79
N ALA A 305 7.84 8.84 -5.52
CA ALA A 305 6.47 9.12 -5.11
C ALA A 305 6.21 10.62 -4.83
N VAL A 306 4.93 10.99 -4.82
CA VAL A 306 4.47 12.40 -4.75
C VAL A 306 5.02 13.18 -3.55
N ASN A 307 5.15 12.51 -2.40
CA ASN A 307 5.60 13.11 -1.15
C ASN A 307 6.97 12.57 -0.73
N ASN A 308 7.80 12.12 -1.67
CA ASN A 308 9.15 11.65 -1.36
C ASN A 308 9.95 12.73 -0.59
N PRO A 309 10.54 12.41 0.58
CA PRO A 309 11.23 13.40 1.41
C PRO A 309 12.60 13.84 0.89
N HIS A 310 13.17 13.13 -0.09
CA HIS A 310 14.50 13.39 -0.65
C HIS A 310 14.44 14.16 -1.97
N GLY A 311 13.24 14.54 -2.44
CA GLY A 311 13.08 15.34 -3.66
C GLY A 311 13.45 14.59 -4.94
N LEU A 312 13.38 13.25 -4.93
CA LEU A 312 13.56 12.45 -6.14
C LEU A 312 12.51 12.81 -7.20
N PRO A 313 12.85 12.75 -8.50
CA PRO A 313 11.92 13.07 -9.57
C PRO A 313 10.71 12.12 -9.54
N LEU A 314 9.52 12.66 -9.79
CA LEU A 314 8.30 11.87 -9.87
C LEU A 314 8.36 10.87 -11.03
N SER A 315 7.85 9.67 -10.80
CA SER A 315 7.68 8.70 -11.89
C SER A 315 6.58 9.17 -12.85
N LEU A 316 6.90 9.21 -14.14
CA LEU A 316 5.99 9.69 -15.20
C LEU A 316 5.09 8.58 -15.75
N ASP A 317 5.58 7.35 -15.75
CA ASP A 317 4.92 6.15 -16.26
C ASP A 317 4.45 5.21 -15.14
N GLY A 318 4.85 5.48 -13.90
CA GLY A 318 4.53 4.68 -12.72
C GLY A 318 5.62 3.66 -12.37
N GLU A 319 6.66 3.51 -13.20
CA GLU A 319 7.79 2.63 -12.91
C GLU A 319 8.58 3.15 -11.70
N GLY A 320 8.94 2.23 -10.81
CA GLY A 320 9.76 2.49 -9.64
C GLY A 320 11.25 2.57 -9.95
N LEU A 321 12.08 2.58 -8.91
CA LEU A 321 13.54 2.63 -9.05
C LEU A 321 14.12 1.36 -9.71
N LYS A 322 13.42 0.22 -9.59
CA LYS A 322 13.81 -1.08 -10.14
C LYS A 322 12.84 -1.49 -11.23
N LYS A 323 13.37 -1.96 -12.36
CA LYS A 323 12.60 -2.44 -13.50
C LYS A 323 11.61 -3.52 -13.07
N GLY A 324 10.39 -3.39 -13.58
CA GLY A 324 9.29 -4.27 -13.23
C GLY A 324 8.68 -4.05 -11.84
N THR A 325 9.03 -2.98 -11.13
CA THR A 325 8.34 -2.53 -9.90
C THR A 325 7.62 -1.20 -10.14
N CYS A 326 6.54 -0.93 -9.40
CA CYS A 326 5.76 0.30 -9.51
C CYS A 326 5.88 1.16 -8.24
N VAL A 327 5.88 2.48 -8.41
CA VAL A 327 5.87 3.44 -7.29
C VAL A 327 4.59 3.31 -6.48
N GLY A 328 4.72 3.26 -5.15
CA GLY A 328 3.59 3.15 -4.21
C GLY A 328 3.17 1.70 -3.93
N GLU A 329 3.87 0.70 -4.49
CA GLU A 329 3.63 -0.72 -4.24
C GLU A 329 4.68 -1.36 -3.33
N GLY A 330 5.74 -0.63 -2.95
CA GLY A 330 6.81 -1.18 -2.10
C GLY A 330 6.30 -1.69 -0.77
N ALA A 331 5.39 -0.95 -0.13
CA ALA A 331 4.76 -1.39 1.12
C ALA A 331 4.01 -2.73 1.00
N LEU A 332 3.35 -3.00 -0.13
CA LEU A 332 2.66 -4.28 -0.36
C LEU A 332 3.66 -5.44 -0.45
N ARG A 333 4.80 -5.19 -1.09
CA ARG A 333 5.88 -6.17 -1.27
C ARG A 333 6.57 -6.52 0.04
N GLU A 334 6.74 -5.54 0.92
CA GLU A 334 7.22 -5.76 2.30
C GLU A 334 6.30 -6.69 3.10
N VAL A 335 4.98 -6.46 3.02
CA VAL A 335 3.98 -7.33 3.67
C VAL A 335 3.97 -8.71 3.04
N ALA A 336 4.05 -8.80 1.71
CA ALA A 336 4.09 -10.06 0.99
C ALA A 336 5.31 -10.90 1.39
N ALA A 337 6.51 -10.30 1.49
CA ALA A 337 7.71 -11.02 1.93
C ALA A 337 7.54 -11.69 3.30
N TYR A 338 6.88 -11.02 4.25
CA TYR A 338 6.57 -11.60 5.56
C TYR A 338 5.55 -12.75 5.48
N LEU A 339 4.50 -12.60 4.69
CA LEU A 339 3.46 -13.62 4.53
C LEU A 339 4.00 -14.89 3.84
N LEU A 340 4.86 -14.70 2.84
CA LEU A 340 5.47 -15.77 2.02
C LEU A 340 6.70 -16.41 2.67
N ASP A 341 7.25 -15.81 3.73
CA ASP A 341 8.28 -16.41 4.55
C ASP A 341 7.65 -17.43 5.51
N HIS A 342 7.34 -18.62 4.99
CA HIS A 342 6.70 -19.68 5.75
C HIS A 342 7.64 -20.32 6.77
N PRO A 343 7.13 -20.75 7.94
CA PRO A 343 7.89 -21.60 8.85
C PRO A 343 8.34 -22.90 8.22
N MET A 344 9.36 -23.53 8.81
CA MET A 344 9.88 -24.82 8.36
C MET A 344 8.86 -25.97 8.48
N THR A 345 7.84 -25.79 9.32
CA THR A 345 6.75 -26.74 9.58
C THR A 345 5.67 -26.71 8.48
N GLY A 346 5.64 -25.69 7.62
CA GLY A 346 4.68 -25.56 6.53
C GLY A 346 4.16 -24.13 6.37
N PRO A 347 3.09 -23.94 5.58
CA PRO A 347 2.50 -22.62 5.33
C PRO A 347 2.16 -21.88 6.63
N ARG A 348 2.45 -20.58 6.64
CA ARG A 348 2.21 -19.71 7.79
C ARG A 348 0.73 -19.75 8.17
N SER A 349 0.43 -20.22 9.38
CA SER A 349 -0.91 -20.17 9.97
C SER A 349 -1.04 -18.98 10.92
N PHE A 350 -2.28 -18.56 11.18
CA PHE A 350 -2.56 -17.40 12.04
C PHE A 350 -2.20 -17.61 13.51
N ASP A 351 -2.11 -18.87 13.96
CA ASP A 351 -2.03 -19.23 15.38
C ASP A 351 -0.64 -19.67 15.84
N SER A 352 0.24 -20.11 14.94
CA SER A 352 1.46 -20.81 15.36
C SER A 352 2.52 -19.90 15.99
N GLY A 353 2.48 -18.59 15.74
CA GLY A 353 3.51 -17.65 16.20
C GLY A 353 4.92 -17.99 15.70
N GLU A 354 5.04 -18.98 14.81
CA GLU A 354 6.32 -19.51 14.37
C GLU A 354 7.04 -18.51 13.48
N LYS A 355 8.35 -18.43 13.70
CA LYS A 355 9.24 -17.62 12.88
C LYS A 355 9.26 -18.21 11.46
N GLY A 356 9.23 -17.33 10.46
CA GLY A 356 9.43 -17.75 9.08
C GLY A 356 10.81 -18.35 8.88
N PHE A 357 10.97 -19.16 7.83
CA PHE A 357 12.21 -19.86 7.54
C PHE A 357 13.39 -18.91 7.36
N ALA A 358 13.22 -17.85 6.57
CA ALA A 358 14.20 -16.79 6.39
C ALA A 358 14.24 -15.80 7.56
N GLY A 359 13.12 -15.66 8.27
CA GLY A 359 13.02 -14.83 9.46
C GLY A 359 12.68 -13.37 9.16
N VAL A 360 11.90 -13.10 8.11
CA VAL A 360 11.37 -11.77 7.82
C VAL A 360 10.59 -11.28 9.05
N PRO A 361 10.90 -10.08 9.59
CA PRO A 361 10.20 -9.58 10.76
C PRO A 361 8.69 -9.38 10.49
N PRO A 362 7.82 -9.54 11.50
CA PRO A 362 6.39 -9.25 11.39
C PRO A 362 6.14 -7.91 10.69
N THR A 363 5.41 -7.95 9.58
CA THR A 363 5.15 -6.80 8.72
C THR A 363 3.68 -6.76 8.33
N VAL A 364 3.04 -5.60 8.49
CA VAL A 364 1.61 -5.40 8.21
C VAL A 364 1.34 -4.08 7.52
N MET A 365 0.31 -4.03 6.68
CA MET A 365 -0.16 -2.78 6.09
C MET A 365 -0.98 -1.98 7.12
N VAL A 366 -0.64 -0.72 7.32
CA VAL A 366 -1.35 0.16 8.28
C VAL A 366 -1.70 1.50 7.67
N LYS A 367 -2.73 2.11 8.23
CA LYS A 367 -3.04 3.52 8.09
C LYS A 367 -2.52 4.24 9.33
N CYS A 368 -1.66 5.22 9.13
CA CYS A 368 -1.03 5.97 10.21
C CYS A 368 -1.22 7.48 10.02
N LEU A 369 -1.70 8.16 11.07
CA LEU A 369 -1.78 9.62 11.12
C LEU A 369 -0.74 10.11 12.10
N HIS A 370 0.19 10.94 11.63
CA HIS A 370 1.07 11.70 12.50
C HIS A 370 1.66 12.90 11.75
N LYS A 371 1.80 14.03 12.44
CA LYS A 371 2.37 15.29 11.90
C LYS A 371 3.87 15.26 11.57
N ALA A 372 4.57 14.20 11.99
CA ALA A 372 6.02 14.07 11.78
C ALA A 372 6.38 13.50 10.41
N PHE A 373 5.41 12.94 9.68
CA PHE A 373 5.62 12.45 8.33
C PHE A 373 5.78 13.60 7.32
N ASN A 374 6.16 13.29 6.08
CA ASN A 374 6.44 14.30 5.08
C ASN A 374 5.15 14.79 4.40
N TYR A 375 4.80 16.05 4.63
CA TYR A 375 3.69 16.73 3.96
C TYR A 375 4.21 18.01 3.28
N PRO A 376 4.63 17.95 2.01
CA PRO A 376 5.24 19.09 1.31
C PRO A 376 4.37 20.36 1.29
N ASN A 377 3.04 20.21 1.33
CA ASN A 377 2.08 21.31 1.30
C ASN A 377 1.54 21.70 2.69
N GLY A 378 2.17 21.21 3.77
CA GLY A 378 1.69 21.36 5.13
C GLY A 378 0.82 20.18 5.60
N TYR A 379 0.76 20.00 6.92
CA TYR A 379 0.00 18.92 7.55
C TYR A 379 -1.50 19.22 7.54
N ASP A 380 -2.30 18.40 6.84
CA ASP A 380 -3.75 18.54 6.70
C ASP A 380 -4.53 17.38 7.35
N TYR A 381 -3.99 16.80 8.43
CA TYR A 381 -4.57 15.62 9.10
C TYR A 381 -4.80 14.40 8.17
N ASP A 382 -4.08 14.36 7.04
CA ASP A 382 -4.12 13.25 6.11
C ASP A 382 -3.38 12.03 6.68
N CYS A 383 -4.08 10.90 6.69
CA CYS A 383 -3.47 9.64 7.08
C CYS A 383 -2.63 9.09 5.92
N LYS A 384 -1.45 8.57 6.26
CA LYS A 384 -0.59 7.86 5.31
C LYS A 384 -0.85 6.37 5.39
N ILE A 385 -0.71 5.69 4.26
CA ILE A 385 -0.79 4.23 4.16
C ILE A 385 0.62 3.73 3.92
N GLY A 386 1.00 2.62 4.55
CA GLY A 386 2.36 2.09 4.43
C GLY A 386 2.55 0.77 5.17
N SER A 387 3.74 0.19 5.00
CA SER A 387 4.13 -1.01 5.74
C SER A 387 4.65 -0.63 7.12
N LEU A 388 4.24 -1.40 8.13
CA LEU A 388 4.75 -1.34 9.50
C LEU A 388 5.48 -2.65 9.78
N GLN A 389 6.80 -2.60 9.84
CA GLN A 389 7.66 -3.76 10.12
C GLN A 389 8.22 -3.68 11.53
N MET A 390 8.24 -4.80 12.25
CA MET A 390 8.86 -4.90 13.56
C MET A 390 10.35 -4.55 13.49
N PHE A 391 10.80 -3.68 14.40
CA PHE A 391 12.21 -3.34 14.53
C PHE A 391 12.96 -4.51 15.17
N VAL A 392 14.13 -4.84 14.63
CA VAL A 392 14.98 -5.93 15.13
C VAL A 392 16.25 -5.35 15.72
N ASN A 393 16.44 -5.58 17.03
CA ASN A 393 17.70 -5.28 17.69
C ASN A 393 18.82 -6.10 17.05
N ASN A 394 19.86 -5.42 16.59
CA ASN A 394 20.94 -6.00 15.81
C ASN A 394 22.28 -5.41 16.27
N VAL A 395 23.37 -6.05 15.82
CA VAL A 395 24.75 -5.62 16.09
C VAL A 395 25.40 -4.96 14.85
N GLY A 396 24.60 -4.63 13.84
CA GLY A 396 25.04 -4.11 12.54
C GLY A 396 24.39 -4.85 11.37
N SER A 397 24.69 -4.39 10.15
CA SER A 397 24.33 -5.09 8.92
C SER A 397 25.44 -6.05 8.47
N CYS A 398 25.17 -6.87 7.46
CA CYS A 398 26.21 -7.68 6.84
C CYS A 398 27.26 -6.82 6.09
N GLU A 399 26.95 -5.56 5.74
CA GLU A 399 27.90 -4.65 5.08
C GLU A 399 29.03 -4.22 6.03
N ASP A 400 28.72 -4.15 7.33
CA ASP A 400 29.66 -3.78 8.39
C ASP A 400 30.57 -4.95 8.82
N MET A 401 30.31 -6.16 8.31
CA MET A 401 30.93 -7.40 8.76
C MET A 401 31.53 -8.21 7.60
N GLY A 402 32.54 -9.03 7.90
CA GLY A 402 33.13 -9.92 6.88
C GLY A 402 32.22 -11.12 6.59
N SER A 403 31.84 -11.31 5.32
CA SER A 403 30.91 -12.37 4.90
C SER A 403 31.32 -13.80 5.29
N ARG A 404 32.61 -14.06 5.47
CA ARG A 404 33.14 -15.37 5.91
C ARG A 404 32.67 -15.82 7.29
N ALA A 405 32.24 -14.90 8.15
CA ALA A 405 31.83 -15.22 9.51
C ALA A 405 30.39 -15.72 9.61
N PHE A 406 29.58 -15.59 8.56
CA PHE A 406 28.17 -15.95 8.61
C PHE A 406 27.96 -17.47 8.51
N PRO A 407 27.06 -18.06 9.32
CA PRO A 407 26.70 -19.47 9.20
C PRO A 407 26.10 -19.81 7.83
N VAL A 408 26.43 -20.99 7.31
CA VAL A 408 25.97 -21.47 5.99
C VAL A 408 24.45 -21.55 5.93
N ASP A 409 23.82 -22.10 6.96
CA ASP A 409 22.37 -22.25 7.04
C ASP A 409 21.62 -20.92 7.07
N GLU A 410 22.19 -19.89 7.69
CA GLU A 410 21.61 -18.55 7.67
C GLU A 410 21.67 -17.92 6.27
N VAL A 411 22.77 -18.11 5.53
CA VAL A 411 22.86 -17.66 4.13
C VAL A 411 21.90 -18.45 3.23
N GLN A 412 21.76 -19.76 3.47
CA GLN A 412 20.80 -20.60 2.74
C GLN A 412 19.35 -20.11 2.94
N LYS A 413 18.98 -19.77 4.18
CA LYS A 413 17.68 -19.19 4.52
C LYS A 413 17.36 -17.94 3.69
N ILE A 414 18.29 -16.99 3.63
CA ILE A 414 18.14 -15.77 2.82
C ILE A 414 18.03 -16.10 1.33
N SER A 415 18.89 -17.00 0.83
CA SER A 415 18.92 -17.35 -0.60
C SER A 415 17.60 -17.95 -1.08
N VAL A 416 16.96 -18.80 -0.28
CA VAL A 416 15.68 -19.42 -0.62
C VAL A 416 14.59 -18.37 -0.76
N LEU A 417 14.51 -17.42 0.17
CA LEU A 417 13.54 -16.33 0.08
C LEU A 417 13.82 -15.43 -1.12
N ASP A 418 15.05 -14.97 -1.29
CA ASP A 418 15.37 -13.99 -2.34
C ASP A 418 15.26 -14.55 -3.76
N ILE A 419 15.72 -15.79 -3.98
CA ILE A 419 15.51 -16.50 -5.27
C ILE A 419 14.01 -16.59 -5.53
N ARG A 420 13.24 -17.06 -4.55
CA ARG A 420 11.80 -17.23 -4.70
C ARG A 420 11.08 -15.93 -5.01
N LEU A 421 11.42 -14.85 -4.33
CA LEU A 421 10.79 -13.54 -4.53
C LEU A 421 11.41 -12.75 -5.69
N ALA A 422 12.42 -13.28 -6.38
CA ALA A 422 13.17 -12.58 -7.42
C ALA A 422 13.59 -11.16 -6.97
N ASN A 423 14.23 -11.08 -5.80
CA ASN A 423 14.57 -9.80 -5.17
C ASN A 423 15.51 -8.97 -6.06
N ALA A 424 15.11 -7.74 -6.39
CA ALA A 424 15.87 -6.83 -7.25
C ALA A 424 16.84 -5.90 -6.49
N ASP A 425 16.92 -6.02 -5.17
CA ASP A 425 17.75 -5.14 -4.33
C ASP A 425 18.32 -5.81 -3.07
N ARG A 426 18.66 -7.10 -3.13
CA ARG A 426 19.35 -7.74 -2.01
C ARG A 426 20.84 -7.39 -2.00
N HIS A 427 21.21 -6.44 -1.15
CA HIS A 427 22.59 -6.14 -0.80
C HIS A 427 22.91 -6.44 0.68
N ALA A 428 24.18 -6.55 1.05
CA ALA A 428 24.61 -6.86 2.43
C ALA A 428 24.01 -5.91 3.48
N GLY A 429 23.84 -4.63 3.14
CA GLY A 429 23.17 -3.67 4.02
C GLY A 429 21.70 -4.01 4.33
N ASN A 430 21.00 -4.78 3.49
CA ASN A 430 19.61 -5.19 3.70
C ASN A 430 19.48 -6.51 4.48
N ILE A 431 20.58 -6.98 5.09
CA ILE A 431 20.60 -8.16 5.94
C ILE A 431 21.19 -7.73 7.29
N LEU A 432 20.37 -7.77 8.33
CA LEU A 432 20.81 -7.46 9.69
C LEU A 432 21.50 -8.67 10.31
N VAL A 433 22.52 -8.41 11.13
CA VAL A 433 23.19 -9.42 11.93
C VAL A 433 22.74 -9.30 13.37
N THR A 434 22.17 -10.37 13.91
CA THR A 434 21.89 -10.49 15.35
C THR A 434 22.85 -11.51 15.95
N ARG A 435 23.10 -11.40 17.25
CA ARG A 435 23.98 -12.32 17.98
C ARG A 435 23.23 -12.86 19.18
N ASN A 436 23.10 -14.19 19.25
CA ASN A 436 22.63 -14.82 20.48
C ASN A 436 23.74 -14.71 21.53
N CYS A 437 23.45 -14.04 22.66
CA CYS A 437 24.40 -13.82 23.74
C CYS A 437 24.87 -15.13 24.41
N GLU A 438 24.06 -16.19 24.37
CA GLU A 438 24.35 -17.46 25.04
C GLU A 438 25.22 -18.39 24.18
N GLU A 439 24.96 -18.45 22.87
CA GLU A 439 25.65 -19.35 21.93
C GLU A 439 26.78 -18.65 21.16
N GLY A 440 26.82 -17.32 21.17
CA GLY A 440 27.79 -16.50 20.44
C GLY A 440 27.66 -16.54 18.92
N ARG A 441 26.72 -17.33 18.38
CA ARG A 441 26.44 -17.54 16.95
C ARG A 441 25.67 -16.37 16.34
N PHE A 442 26.03 -16.01 15.11
CA PHE A 442 25.29 -15.03 14.33
C PHE A 442 23.99 -15.61 13.77
N SER A 443 22.95 -14.77 13.72
CA SER A 443 21.74 -15.01 12.93
C SER A 443 21.53 -13.85 11.97
N LEU A 444 21.01 -14.15 10.79
CA LEU A 444 20.76 -13.18 9.74
C LEU A 444 19.26 -12.89 9.65
N VAL A 445 18.91 -11.62 9.48
CA VAL A 445 17.52 -11.19 9.36
C VAL A 445 17.37 -10.35 8.10
N PRO A 446 16.64 -10.83 7.07
CA PRO A 446 16.43 -10.05 5.86
C PRO A 446 15.39 -8.96 6.15
N ILE A 447 15.70 -7.76 5.68
CA ILE A 447 14.80 -6.60 5.73
C ILE A 447 14.71 -5.96 4.34
N ASP A 448 13.86 -4.96 4.19
CA ASP A 448 13.77 -4.11 3.00
C ASP A 448 13.46 -4.88 1.70
N HIS A 449 12.23 -5.39 1.61
CA HIS A 449 11.72 -6.18 0.47
C HIS A 449 10.89 -5.36 -0.51
N GLY A 450 10.96 -4.02 -0.46
CA GLY A 450 10.17 -3.13 -1.32
C GLY A 450 10.37 -3.35 -2.83
N TYR A 451 11.46 -3.99 -3.24
CA TYR A 451 11.80 -4.30 -4.65
C TYR A 451 11.79 -5.79 -4.98
N CYS A 452 11.00 -6.59 -4.28
CA CYS A 452 10.76 -7.99 -4.65
C CYS A 452 9.47 -8.19 -5.48
N LEU A 453 9.31 -9.38 -6.04
CA LEU A 453 8.18 -9.79 -6.88
C LEU A 453 7.97 -8.90 -8.13
N PRO A 454 9.03 -8.58 -8.90
CA PRO A 454 8.94 -7.72 -10.08
C PRO A 454 8.18 -8.37 -11.26
N GLU A 455 7.77 -7.56 -12.24
CA GLU A 455 7.16 -8.03 -13.49
C GLU A 455 8.12 -8.83 -14.40
N ASN A 456 9.42 -8.73 -14.19
CA ASN A 456 10.47 -9.39 -14.98
C ASN A 456 11.74 -9.60 -14.12
N PHE A 457 12.73 -10.31 -14.65
CA PHE A 457 13.97 -10.65 -13.93
C PHE A 457 15.13 -9.67 -14.16
N GLU A 458 14.93 -8.57 -14.89
CA GLU A 458 16.01 -7.70 -15.40
C GLU A 458 16.94 -7.18 -14.30
N ASP A 459 16.38 -6.70 -13.19
CA ASP A 459 17.13 -6.11 -12.07
C ASP A 459 17.38 -7.10 -10.91
N CYS A 460 17.11 -8.39 -11.08
CA CYS A 460 17.30 -9.40 -10.03
C CYS A 460 18.75 -9.39 -9.54
N THR A 461 18.96 -9.12 -8.25
CA THR A 461 20.30 -8.84 -7.70
C THR A 461 20.48 -9.46 -6.32
N PHE A 462 21.53 -10.27 -6.16
CA PHE A 462 21.85 -11.01 -4.93
C PHE A 462 23.33 -10.85 -4.55
N ASP A 463 23.61 -10.06 -3.52
CA ASP A 463 24.98 -9.84 -3.06
C ASP A 463 25.59 -11.07 -2.36
N TRP A 464 24.75 -11.91 -1.75
CA TRP A 464 25.17 -13.17 -1.14
C TRP A 464 25.72 -14.20 -2.14
N LEU A 465 25.54 -14.00 -3.45
CA LEU A 465 26.18 -14.84 -4.49
C LEU A 465 27.70 -14.89 -4.35
N TYR A 466 28.30 -13.80 -3.88
CA TYR A 466 29.75 -13.69 -3.77
C TYR A 466 30.29 -14.21 -2.43
N TRP A 467 29.40 -14.69 -1.55
CA TRP A 467 29.77 -15.22 -0.25
C TRP A 467 30.13 -16.71 -0.37
N PRO A 468 31.19 -17.20 0.30
CA PRO A 468 31.60 -18.61 0.21
C PRO A 468 30.48 -19.60 0.50
N GLN A 469 29.60 -19.26 1.46
CA GLN A 469 28.48 -20.07 1.92
C GLN A 469 27.45 -20.36 0.81
N ALA A 470 27.31 -19.47 -0.18
CA ALA A 470 26.39 -19.68 -1.30
C ALA A 470 26.84 -20.83 -2.23
N ARG A 471 28.10 -21.27 -2.12
CA ARG A 471 28.63 -22.40 -2.88
C ARG A 471 28.44 -23.75 -2.18
N GLU A 472 27.89 -23.76 -0.96
CA GLU A 472 27.54 -24.97 -0.25
C GLU A 472 26.15 -25.46 -0.69
N PRO A 473 25.96 -26.78 -0.90
CA PRO A 473 24.67 -27.33 -1.30
C PRO A 473 23.63 -27.14 -0.19
N TYR A 474 22.36 -27.00 -0.57
CA TYR A 474 21.26 -26.97 0.39
C TYR A 474 21.25 -28.24 1.24
N SER A 475 21.07 -28.08 2.55
CA SER A 475 20.91 -29.23 3.43
C SER A 475 19.61 -30.01 3.13
N PRO A 476 19.52 -31.30 3.48
CA PRO A 476 18.31 -32.11 3.21
C PRO A 476 17.02 -31.50 3.76
N ASP A 477 17.09 -30.87 4.93
CA ASP A 477 15.94 -30.23 5.56
C ASP A 477 15.50 -28.97 4.80
N VAL A 478 16.45 -28.21 4.25
CA VAL A 478 16.16 -27.06 3.38
C VAL A 478 15.57 -27.50 2.05
N ILE A 479 16.07 -28.59 1.46
CA ILE A 479 15.47 -29.17 0.24
C ILE A 479 14.03 -29.60 0.50
N LYS A 480 13.76 -30.24 1.66
CA LYS A 480 12.40 -30.61 2.05
C LYS A 480 11.49 -29.38 2.19
N TYR A 481 11.98 -28.31 2.81
CA TYR A 481 11.28 -27.03 2.89
C TYR A 481 10.98 -26.47 1.50
N ILE A 482 11.98 -26.36 0.62
CA ILE A 482 11.82 -25.88 -0.77
C ILE A 482 10.77 -26.70 -1.52
N LYS A 483 10.78 -28.03 -1.37
CA LYS A 483 9.79 -28.91 -2.03
C LYS A 483 8.36 -28.63 -1.57
N SER A 484 8.16 -28.20 -0.33
CA SER A 484 6.85 -27.89 0.24
C SER A 484 6.24 -26.56 -0.23
N LEU A 485 7.04 -25.66 -0.80
CA LEU A 485 6.57 -24.35 -1.27
C LEU A 485 5.67 -24.49 -2.50
N ASP A 486 4.57 -23.74 -2.51
CA ASP A 486 3.56 -23.75 -3.58
C ASP A 486 3.25 -22.31 -4.01
N ALA A 487 3.46 -22.00 -5.30
CA ALA A 487 3.26 -20.66 -5.81
C ALA A 487 1.78 -20.29 -5.97
N GLU A 488 0.89 -21.25 -6.28
CA GLU A 488 -0.54 -20.97 -6.47
C GLU A 488 -1.22 -20.69 -5.15
N GLN A 489 -0.98 -21.54 -4.15
CA GLN A 489 -1.51 -21.34 -2.80
C GLN A 489 -1.08 -19.99 -2.23
N ASP A 490 0.14 -19.56 -2.56
CA ASP A 490 0.70 -18.31 -2.07
C ASP A 490 0.17 -17.09 -2.81
N ILE A 491 -0.10 -17.18 -4.12
CA ILE A 491 -0.80 -16.12 -4.85
C ILE A 491 -2.22 -15.96 -4.28
N GLU A 492 -2.90 -17.07 -3.96
CA GLU A 492 -4.20 -17.04 -3.29
C GLU A 492 -4.12 -16.44 -1.88
N LEU A 493 -3.06 -16.76 -1.13
CA LEU A 493 -2.79 -16.17 0.19
C LEU A 493 -2.64 -14.65 0.09
N LEU A 494 -1.85 -14.14 -0.85
CA LEU A 494 -1.67 -12.70 -1.04
C LEU A 494 -2.98 -12.02 -1.44
N ARG A 495 -3.76 -12.64 -2.34
CA ARG A 495 -5.09 -12.15 -2.71
C ARG A 495 -6.04 -12.12 -1.51
N PHE A 496 -6.01 -13.16 -0.67
CA PHE A 496 -6.77 -13.21 0.58
C PHE A 496 -6.41 -12.06 1.51
N HIS A 497 -5.13 -11.66 1.54
CA HIS A 497 -4.59 -10.52 2.29
C HIS A 497 -4.70 -9.16 1.58
N GLY A 498 -5.37 -9.09 0.41
CA GLY A 498 -5.72 -7.85 -0.26
C GLY A 498 -4.79 -7.38 -1.36
N TRP A 499 -3.79 -8.19 -1.70
CA TRP A 499 -2.97 -7.92 -2.87
C TRP A 499 -3.32 -8.88 -3.99
N ASP A 500 -4.15 -8.42 -4.92
CA ASP A 500 -4.35 -9.13 -6.19
C ASP A 500 -3.13 -8.89 -7.08
N MET A 501 -2.18 -9.81 -6.99
CA MET A 501 -0.88 -9.71 -7.66
C MET A 501 -1.06 -9.53 -9.18
N PRO A 502 -0.40 -8.53 -9.80
CA PRO A 502 -0.45 -8.36 -11.25
C PRO A 502 -0.04 -9.65 -11.99
N PRO A 503 -0.68 -10.01 -13.12
CA PRO A 503 -0.41 -11.28 -13.81
C PRO A 503 1.06 -11.52 -14.16
N LYS A 504 1.79 -10.46 -14.52
CA LYS A 504 3.23 -10.53 -14.80
C LYS A 504 4.06 -10.82 -13.56
N CYS A 505 3.79 -10.15 -12.43
CA CYS A 505 4.43 -10.46 -11.15
C CYS A 505 4.16 -11.92 -10.74
N ALA A 506 2.92 -12.38 -10.90
CA ALA A 506 2.53 -13.75 -10.61
C ALA A 506 3.24 -14.76 -11.52
N ARG A 507 3.48 -14.41 -12.79
CA ARG A 507 4.30 -15.19 -13.72
C ARG A 507 5.75 -15.29 -13.24
N THR A 508 6.40 -14.18 -12.93
CA THR A 508 7.78 -14.16 -12.38
C THR A 508 7.88 -15.04 -11.13
N PHE A 509 6.94 -14.91 -10.20
CA PHE A 509 6.92 -15.67 -8.93
C PHE A 509 6.76 -17.18 -9.13
N ARG A 510 5.93 -17.62 -10.09
CA ARG A 510 5.81 -19.03 -10.47
C ARG A 510 7.13 -19.57 -11.03
N ILE A 511 7.74 -18.83 -11.95
CA ILE A 511 8.98 -19.23 -12.63
C ILE A 511 10.15 -19.28 -11.64
N SER A 512 10.28 -18.30 -10.75
CA SER A 512 11.33 -18.29 -9.72
C SER A 512 11.15 -19.43 -8.72
N THR A 513 9.92 -19.71 -8.29
CA THR A 513 9.61 -20.85 -7.42
C THR A 513 9.92 -22.18 -8.13
N MET A 514 9.58 -22.30 -9.41
CA MET A 514 9.91 -23.48 -10.22
C MET A 514 11.42 -23.69 -10.35
N LEU A 515 12.17 -22.63 -10.67
CA LEU A 515 13.64 -22.66 -10.78
C LEU A 515 14.28 -23.10 -9.47
N LEU A 516 13.84 -22.53 -8.35
CA LEU A 516 14.35 -22.89 -7.02
C LEU A 516 14.13 -24.39 -6.73
N LYS A 517 12.90 -24.89 -6.97
CA LYS A 517 12.56 -26.29 -6.70
C LYS A 517 13.36 -27.24 -7.60
N LYS A 518 13.40 -26.98 -8.91
CA LYS A 518 14.10 -27.82 -9.88
C LYS A 518 15.62 -27.80 -9.68
N GLY A 519 16.18 -26.63 -9.35
CA GLY A 519 17.61 -26.49 -9.08
C GLY A 519 18.01 -27.21 -7.80
N ALA A 520 17.27 -27.01 -6.71
CA ALA A 520 17.55 -27.66 -5.44
C ALA A 520 17.42 -29.20 -5.52
N GLU A 521 16.43 -29.71 -6.26
CA GLU A 521 16.27 -31.14 -6.50
C GLU A 521 17.44 -31.77 -7.27
N ARG A 522 18.08 -30.99 -8.16
CA ARG A 522 19.29 -31.39 -8.88
C ARG A 522 20.59 -31.20 -8.09
N GLY A 523 20.50 -30.80 -6.82
CA GLY A 523 21.67 -30.56 -5.97
C GLY A 523 22.45 -29.29 -6.34
N LEU A 524 21.86 -28.37 -7.12
CA LEU A 524 22.47 -27.08 -7.40
C LEU A 524 22.57 -26.25 -6.12
N THR A 525 23.68 -25.51 -6.01
CA THR A 525 23.95 -24.62 -4.89
C THR A 525 23.15 -23.32 -5.01
N PRO A 526 22.96 -22.56 -3.91
CA PRO A 526 22.40 -21.21 -3.97
C PRO A 526 23.08 -20.33 -5.02
N TYR A 527 24.41 -20.43 -5.12
CA TYR A 527 25.21 -19.74 -6.13
C TYR A 527 24.79 -20.11 -7.54
N ALA A 528 24.71 -21.41 -7.86
CA ALA A 528 24.35 -21.85 -9.21
C ALA A 528 22.95 -21.38 -9.62
N ILE A 529 21.98 -21.48 -8.71
CA ILE A 529 20.60 -21.05 -8.98
C ILE A 529 20.51 -19.52 -9.09
N GLY A 530 21.08 -18.77 -8.15
CA GLY A 530 21.01 -17.31 -8.19
C GLY A 530 21.76 -16.73 -9.39
N ARG A 531 22.83 -17.37 -9.87
CA ARG A 531 23.56 -16.98 -11.09
C ARG A 531 22.73 -17.14 -12.37
N ILE A 532 21.73 -18.02 -12.40
CA ILE A 532 20.77 -18.13 -13.51
C ILE A 532 19.86 -16.90 -13.56
N MET A 533 19.56 -16.29 -12.40
CA MET A 533 18.64 -15.16 -12.29
C MET A 533 19.31 -13.80 -12.49
N CYS A 534 20.58 -13.66 -12.10
CA CYS A 534 21.27 -12.37 -12.16
C CYS A 534 22.00 -12.17 -13.49
N ARG A 535 21.81 -11.01 -14.11
CA ARG A 535 22.60 -10.59 -15.27
C ARG A 535 24.08 -10.42 -14.91
N GLU A 536 24.99 -10.80 -15.81
CA GLU A 536 26.43 -10.56 -15.63
C GLU A 536 26.82 -9.10 -15.84
N THR A 537 26.14 -8.46 -16.78
CA THR A 537 26.26 -7.04 -17.06
C THR A 537 24.88 -6.50 -17.38
N VAL A 538 24.67 -5.19 -17.22
CA VAL A 538 23.39 -4.55 -17.52
C VAL A 538 22.88 -4.77 -18.97
N LYS A 539 23.75 -5.21 -19.89
CA LYS A 539 23.43 -5.42 -21.32
C LYS A 539 23.18 -6.87 -21.70
N GLN A 540 23.53 -7.82 -20.83
CA GLN A 540 23.44 -9.25 -21.12
C GLN A 540 22.28 -9.84 -20.34
N GLU A 541 21.28 -10.35 -21.06
CA GLU A 541 20.14 -11.08 -20.48
C GLU A 541 20.67 -12.23 -19.60
N SER A 542 20.02 -12.44 -18.47
CA SER A 542 20.30 -13.58 -17.59
C SER A 542 19.74 -14.87 -18.20
N VAL A 543 20.22 -16.02 -17.73
CA VAL A 543 19.77 -17.32 -18.25
C VAL A 543 18.26 -17.50 -18.02
N ILE A 544 17.69 -16.99 -16.91
CA ILE A 544 16.25 -17.05 -16.68
C ILE A 544 15.46 -16.20 -17.68
N GLU A 545 16.00 -15.04 -18.08
CA GLU A 545 15.37 -14.19 -19.11
C GLU A 545 15.40 -14.87 -20.48
N GLU A 546 16.52 -15.53 -20.82
CA GLU A 546 16.61 -16.35 -22.04
C GLU A 546 15.58 -17.50 -22.01
N ILE A 547 15.41 -18.18 -20.88
CA ILE A 547 14.40 -19.25 -20.73
C ILE A 547 12.99 -18.70 -20.96
N VAL A 548 12.65 -17.57 -20.34
CA VAL A 548 11.33 -16.94 -20.50
C VAL A 548 11.10 -16.55 -21.95
N LYS A 549 12.08 -15.92 -22.59
CA LYS A 549 12.01 -15.47 -23.97
C LYS A 549 11.88 -16.64 -24.95
N GLU A 550 12.69 -17.69 -24.78
CA GLU A 550 12.62 -18.93 -25.58
C GLU A 550 11.23 -19.58 -25.45
N ALA A 551 10.62 -19.55 -24.25
CA ALA A 551 9.26 -20.04 -24.03
C ALA A 551 8.20 -19.14 -24.68
N GLU A 552 8.35 -17.81 -24.63
CA GLU A 552 7.44 -16.87 -25.30
C GLU A 552 7.50 -17.00 -26.83
N GLU A 553 8.70 -17.19 -27.40
CA GLU A 553 8.91 -17.39 -28.84
C GLU A 553 8.38 -18.74 -29.34
N ALA A 554 8.33 -19.75 -28.47
CA ALA A 554 7.78 -21.07 -28.79
C ALA A 554 6.24 -21.09 -28.88
N LEU A 555 5.55 -20.05 -28.38
CA LEU A 555 4.09 -20.00 -28.36
C LEU A 555 3.48 -19.43 -29.64
N LEU A 556 2.45 -20.12 -30.12
CA LEU A 556 1.59 -19.60 -31.18
C LEU A 556 0.55 -18.61 -30.61
N PRO A 557 0.08 -17.64 -31.40
CA PRO A 557 -0.99 -16.73 -30.97
C PRO A 557 -2.24 -17.48 -30.51
N GLY A 558 -2.72 -17.21 -29.29
CA GLY A 558 -3.92 -17.81 -28.71
C GLY A 558 -3.70 -19.06 -27.85
N MET A 559 -2.46 -19.47 -27.61
CA MET A 559 -2.12 -20.51 -26.64
C MET A 559 -2.33 -20.00 -25.19
N SER A 560 -2.67 -20.93 -24.29
CA SER A 560 -2.99 -20.61 -22.89
C SER A 560 -1.74 -20.44 -22.01
N ASP A 561 -1.91 -19.86 -20.82
CA ASP A 561 -0.82 -19.71 -19.85
C ASP A 561 -0.27 -21.08 -19.39
N GLU A 562 -1.07 -22.14 -19.38
CA GLU A 562 -0.60 -23.50 -19.07
C GLU A 562 0.46 -23.97 -20.07
N ALA A 563 0.22 -23.77 -21.37
CA ALA A 563 1.17 -24.14 -22.42
C ALA A 563 2.47 -23.32 -22.31
N PHE A 564 2.38 -22.06 -21.89
CA PHE A 564 3.56 -21.25 -21.60
C PHE A 564 4.40 -21.86 -20.48
N PHE A 565 3.78 -22.23 -19.35
CA PHE A 565 4.51 -22.82 -18.22
C PHE A 565 5.05 -24.22 -18.52
N GLU A 566 4.39 -25.00 -19.38
CA GLU A 566 4.92 -26.26 -19.90
C GLU A 566 6.19 -26.02 -20.74
N ALA A 567 6.19 -25.02 -21.62
CA ALA A 567 7.36 -24.65 -22.40
C ALA A 567 8.51 -24.19 -21.50
N VAL A 568 8.24 -23.29 -20.53
CA VAL A 568 9.23 -22.86 -19.53
C VAL A 568 9.80 -24.06 -18.78
N THR A 569 8.97 -25.01 -18.37
CA THR A 569 9.39 -26.23 -17.65
C THR A 569 10.40 -27.03 -18.46
N LEU A 570 10.08 -27.32 -19.73
CA LEU A 570 10.93 -28.13 -20.62
C LEU A 570 12.27 -27.43 -20.93
N ILE A 571 12.23 -26.14 -21.25
CA ILE A 571 13.43 -25.36 -21.56
C ILE A 571 14.31 -25.24 -20.32
N MET A 572 13.70 -24.99 -19.15
CA MET A 572 14.42 -24.90 -17.88
C MET A 572 15.08 -26.23 -17.52
N ASP A 573 14.38 -27.37 -17.65
CA ASP A 573 14.97 -28.69 -17.39
C ASP A 573 16.20 -28.92 -18.26
N ARG A 574 16.12 -28.62 -19.57
CA ARG A 574 17.27 -28.71 -20.49
C ARG A 574 18.46 -27.88 -20.02
N ARG A 575 18.24 -26.60 -19.69
CA ARG A 575 19.31 -25.68 -19.23
C ARG A 575 19.92 -26.12 -17.89
N LEU A 576 19.11 -26.64 -16.97
CA LEU A 576 19.59 -27.12 -15.68
C LEU A 576 20.38 -28.42 -15.81
N ASP A 577 19.96 -29.33 -16.70
CA ASP A 577 20.68 -30.59 -16.94
C ASP A 577 22.07 -30.33 -17.53
N GLU A 578 22.21 -29.33 -18.42
CA GLU A 578 23.50 -28.85 -18.95
C GLU A 578 24.48 -28.37 -17.85
N LEU A 579 23.97 -27.88 -16.71
CA LEU A 579 24.79 -27.40 -15.58
C LEU A 579 25.18 -28.51 -14.58
N THR A 580 24.48 -29.64 -14.62
CA THR A 580 24.72 -30.79 -13.74
C THR A 580 25.39 -31.98 -14.42
N SER A 581 25.49 -31.94 -15.75
CA SER A 581 26.23 -32.89 -16.59
C SER A 581 27.73 -32.59 -16.54
#